data_AF-A0A7W0ET76-F1
#
_entry.id   AF-A0A7W0ET76-F1
#
_cell.length_a   1.000
_cell.length_b   1.000
_cell.length_c   1.000
_cell.angle_alpha   90.00
_cell.angle_beta   90.00
_cell.angle_gamma   90.00
#
_symmetry.space_group_name_H-M   'P 1'
#
loop_
_entity.id
_entity.type
_entity.pdbx_description
1 polymer ?
#
loop_
_entity_poly.entity_id
_entity_poly.type
_entity_poly.pdbx_seq_one_letter_code
_entity_poly.pdbx_strand_id
1 'polypeptide(L)' 'MQGSVEDAKKKDRQHWKSICRLNPEPLPSRLKLLISQIYCACTNEITENEWFKDVPPVKEILKDIKEILPS' A
#
# COMPACT_ATOMS: atom_id res chain seq x y z
N MET A 1 -4.65 14.50 -19.43
CA MET A 1 -3.46 14.91 -18.64
C MET A 1 -2.30 14.06 -19.13
N GLN A 2 -1.52 14.59 -20.07
CA GLN A 2 -0.47 13.84 -20.77
C GLN A 2 0.72 13.61 -19.82
N GLY A 3 0.84 12.41 -19.24
CA GLY A 3 1.95 12.09 -18.32
C GLY A 3 1.62 11.15 -17.16
N SER A 4 0.37 10.70 -17.03
CA SER A 4 -0.06 9.77 -15.98
C SER A 4 0.70 8.43 -16.07
N VAL A 5 0.76 7.72 -14.94
CA VAL A 5 1.31 6.35 -14.87
C VAL A 5 0.65 5.44 -15.91
N GLU A 6 -0.65 5.61 -16.14
CA GLU A 6 -1.41 4.85 -17.12
C GLU A 6 -1.00 5.14 -18.56
N ASP A 7 -0.79 6.41 -18.91
CA ASP A 7 -0.30 6.81 -20.24
C ASP A 7 1.10 6.24 -20.50
N ALA A 8 1.97 6.26 -19.49
CA ALA A 8 3.31 5.68 -19.59
C ALA A 8 3.27 4.15 -19.74
N LYS A 9 2.41 3.46 -18.98
CA LYS A 9 2.19 2.01 -19.08
C LYS A 9 1.61 1.58 -20.42
N LYS A 10 0.78 2.41 -21.06
CA LYS A 10 0.28 2.17 -22.42
C LYS A 10 1.37 2.31 -23.48
N LYS A 11 2.32 3.22 -23.28
CA LYS A 11 3.44 3.45 -24.22
C LYS A 11 4.52 2.38 -24.13
N ASP A 12 4.93 2.00 -22.93
CA ASP A 12 5.91 0.91 -22.72
C ASP A 12 5.67 0.27 -21.36
N ARG A 13 5.10 -0.94 -21.32
CA ARG A 13 4.82 -1.65 -20.06
C ARG A 13 6.08 -2.03 -19.27
N GLN A 14 7.22 -2.21 -19.91
CA GLN A 14 8.45 -2.61 -19.21
C GLN A 14 9.20 -1.39 -18.69
N HIS A 15 9.29 -0.32 -19.49
CA HIS A 15 10.06 0.88 -19.15
C HIS A 15 9.20 2.09 -18.77
N TRP A 16 7.90 1.92 -18.50
CA TRP A 16 6.99 3.03 -18.18
C TRP A 16 7.50 3.96 -17.08
N LYS A 17 8.23 3.43 -16.10
CA LYS A 17 8.81 4.23 -15.00
C LYS A 17 9.80 5.30 -15.51
N SER A 18 10.50 5.04 -16.62
CA SER A 18 11.43 6.01 -17.24
C SER A 18 10.70 7.09 -18.05
N ILE A 19 9.47 6.80 -18.49
CA ILE A 19 8.64 7.67 -19.34
C ILE A 19 7.68 8.49 -18.48
N CYS A 20 7.29 7.96 -17.32
CA CYS A 20 6.40 8.61 -16.38
C CYS A 20 7.14 9.78 -15.71
N ARG A 21 6.79 11.00 -16.14
CA ARG A 21 7.32 12.25 -15.57
C ARG A 21 6.64 12.64 -14.27
N LEU A 22 5.52 12.00 -13.94
CA LEU A 22 4.82 12.17 -12.67
C LEU A 22 5.40 11.18 -11.65
N ASN A 23 6.15 11.70 -10.69
CA ASN A 23 6.58 10.94 -9.53
C ASN A 23 5.67 11.32 -8.37
N PRO A 24 4.74 10.44 -7.94
CA PRO A 24 3.88 10.75 -6.80
C PRO A 24 4.72 10.91 -5.54
N GLU A 25 4.24 11.76 -4.62
CA GLU A 25 4.83 11.89 -3.30
C GLU A 25 4.91 10.51 -2.62
N PRO A 26 6.03 10.19 -1.95
CA PRO A 26 6.16 8.92 -1.26
C PRO A 26 5.10 8.80 -0.16
N LEU A 27 4.61 7.57 0.03
CA LEU A 27 3.69 7.26 1.12
C LEU A 27 4.36 7.58 2.47
N PRO A 28 3.63 8.20 3.43
CA PRO A 28 4.10 8.35 4.79
C PRO A 28 4.56 7.01 5.35
N SER A 29 5.73 6.98 6.00
CA SER A 29 6.34 5.73 6.49
C SER A 29 5.42 4.94 7.41
N ARG A 30 4.63 5.64 8.24
CA ARG A 30 3.62 5.02 9.11
C ARG A 30 2.51 4.33 8.31
N LEU A 31 1.97 4.99 7.28
CA LEU A 31 0.93 4.41 6.44
C LEU A 31 1.44 3.16 5.70
N LYS A 32 2.68 3.21 5.19
CA LYS A 32 3.32 2.06 4.56
C LYS A 32 3.44 0.86 5.52
N LEU A 33 3.81 1.12 6.77
CA LEU A 33 3.89 0.09 7.81
C LEU A 33 2.52 -0.54 8.09
N LEU A 34 1.49 0.29 8.30
CA LEU A 34 0.14 -0.18 8.60
C LEU A 34 -0.45 -1.01 7.44
N ILE A 35 -0.23 -0.60 6.19
CA ILE A 35 -0.63 -1.38 5.02
C ILE A 35 0.06 -2.76 5.02
N SER A 36 1.36 -2.80 5.32
CA SER A 36 2.09 -4.08 5.43
C SER A 36 1.52 -4.96 6.54
N GLN A 37 1.19 -4.39 7.69
CA GLN A 37 0.62 -5.12 8.82
C GLN A 37 -0.78 -5.67 8.52
N ILE A 38 -1.60 -4.95 7.73
CA ILE A 38 -2.92 -5.45 7.30
C ILE A 38 -2.80 -6.78 6.56
N TYR A 39 -1.85 -6.91 5.62
CA TYR A 39 -1.67 -8.15 4.88
C TYR A 39 -1.28 -9.32 5.80
N CYS A 40 -0.38 -9.06 6.76
CA CYS A 40 0.03 -10.05 7.74
C CYS A 40 -1.11 -10.46 8.66
N ALA A 41 -1.82 -9.48 9.23
CA ALA A 41 -2.93 -9.69 10.17
C ALA A 41 -4.08 -10.44 9.48
N CYS A 42 -4.47 -10.03 8.27
CA CYS A 42 -5.49 -10.74 7.50
C CYS A 42 -5.06 -12.16 7.15
N THR A 43 -3.79 -12.40 6.83
CA THR A 43 -3.31 -13.76 6.54
C THR A 43 -3.44 -14.65 7.77
N ASN A 44 -3.05 -14.15 8.96
CA ASN A 44 -3.23 -14.90 10.19
C ASN A 44 -4.72 -15.17 10.49
N GLU A 45 -5.59 -14.16 10.36
CA GLU A 45 -7.03 -14.30 10.61
C GLU A 45 -7.72 -15.25 9.62
N ILE A 46 -7.42 -15.16 8.33
CA ILE A 46 -8.02 -16.00 7.28
C ILE A 46 -7.56 -17.45 7.39
N THR A 47 -6.28 -17.67 7.71
CA THR A 47 -5.72 -19.02 7.77
C THR A 47 -5.85 -19.68 9.14
N GLU A 48 -6.31 -18.94 10.16
CA GLU A 48 -6.38 -19.37 11.57
C GLU A 48 -5.03 -19.88 12.13
N ASN A 49 -3.92 -19.45 11.53
CA ASN A 49 -2.56 -19.84 11.88
C ASN A 49 -1.69 -18.61 12.15
N GLU A 50 -0.75 -18.72 13.07
CA GLU A 50 0.20 -17.64 13.37
C GLU A 50 1.39 -17.69 12.39
N TRP A 51 1.25 -17.08 11.21
CA TRP A 51 2.34 -16.93 10.24
C TRP A 51 3.26 -15.77 10.58
N PHE A 52 2.66 -14.68 11.06
CA PHE A 52 3.36 -13.45 11.40
C PHE A 52 3.15 -13.10 12.87
N LYS A 53 4.23 -13.07 13.62
CA LYS A 53 4.23 -12.71 15.05
C LYS A 53 4.27 -11.19 15.23
N ASP A 54 3.83 -10.73 16.39
CA ASP A 54 3.86 -9.33 16.81
C ASP A 54 3.08 -8.38 15.86
N VAL A 55 2.03 -8.89 15.21
CA VAL A 55 1.16 -8.10 14.34
C VAL A 55 -0.13 -7.74 15.09
N PRO A 56 -0.53 -6.46 15.14
CA PRO A 56 -1.79 -6.07 15.76
C PRO A 56 -3.01 -6.66 15.03
N PRO A 57 -4.17 -6.79 15.71
CA PRO A 57 -5.42 -7.22 15.07
C PRO A 57 -5.83 -6.29 13.92
N VAL A 58 -6.48 -6.82 12.88
CA VAL A 58 -6.90 -6.05 11.69
C VAL A 58 -7.70 -4.80 12.08
N LYS A 59 -8.57 -4.92 13.09
CA LYS A 59 -9.41 -3.82 13.59
C LYS A 59 -8.60 -2.63 14.13
N GLU A 60 -7.48 -2.89 14.82
CA GLU A 60 -6.63 -1.83 15.36
C GLU A 60 -5.87 -1.13 14.23
N ILE A 61 -5.32 -1.89 13.30
CA ILE A 61 -4.60 -1.34 12.15
C ILE A 61 -5.52 -0.45 11.29
N LEU A 62 -6.77 -0.88 11.08
CA LEU A 62 -7.75 -0.09 10.33
C LEU A 62 -8.12 1.22 11.05
N LYS A 63 -8.12 1.23 12.39
CA LYS A 63 -8.35 2.44 13.18
C LYS A 63 -7.21 3.43 12.95
N ASP A 64 -5.96 2.98 13.07
CA ASP A 64 -4.76 3.80 12.83
C ASP A 64 -4.71 4.36 11.40
N ILE A 65 -5.12 3.57 10.39
CA ILE A 65 -5.15 4.04 9.00
C ILE A 65 -6.16 5.18 8.82
N LYS A 66 -7.34 5.09 9.47
CA LYS A 66 -8.36 6.15 9.42
C LYS A 66 -7.89 7.46 10.03
N GLU A 67 -6.99 7.41 11.02
CA GLU A 67 -6.43 8.63 11.61
C GLU A 67 -5.44 9.33 10.66
N ILE A 68 -4.84 8.60 9.71
CA ILE A 68 -3.85 9.13 8.76
C ILE A 68 -4.51 9.58 7.46
N LEU A 69 -5.56 8.89 7.01
CA LEU A 69 -6.25 9.23 5.76
C LEU A 69 -7.31 10.32 6.03
N PRO A 70 -7.19 11.51 5.41
CA PRO A 70 -8.26 12.50 5.46
C PRO A 70 -9.52 11.95 4.77
N SER A 71 -10.68 12.22 5.36
CA SER A 71 -12.01 11.86 4.84
C SER A 71 -12.46 12.78 3.72
#